data_AF-A0A1B7W6B8-F1
#
_entry.id   AF-A0A1B7W6B8-F1
#
_cell.length_a   1.000
_cell.length_b   1.000
_cell.length_c   1.000
_cell.angle_alpha   90.00
_cell.angle_beta   90.00
_cell.angle_gamma   90.00
#
_symmetry.space_group_name_H-M   'P 1'
#
loop_
_entity.id
_entity.type
_entity.pdbx_description
1 polymer ?
#
loop_
_entity_poly.entity_id
_entity_poly.type
_entity_poly.pdbx_seq_one_letter_code
_entity_poly.pdbx_strand_id
1 'polypeptide(L)' 'MDSSLVPAKRGRKFGTLKSIPFIQNKIVELREKGFGRYEIHDFLLPKYGKYTPSATTIYKCYPPKNY' A
#
# COMPACT_ATOMS: atom_id res chain seq x y z
N MET A 1 21.66 9.86 -34.64
CA MET A 1 20.37 10.05 -33.94
C MET A 1 20.21 8.87 -33.01
N ASP A 2 20.87 8.93 -31.86
CA ASP A 2 20.98 7.83 -30.90
C ASP A 2 20.59 8.40 -29.53
N SER A 3 19.43 7.99 -29.03
CA SER A 3 18.90 8.41 -27.73
C SER A 3 18.45 7.19 -26.91
N SER A 4 19.11 6.03 -27.05
CA SER A 4 18.70 4.78 -26.39
C SER A 4 19.82 4.12 -25.57
N LEU A 5 20.77 4.89 -25.03
CA LEU A 5 21.91 4.36 -24.27
C LEU A 5 21.62 4.01 -22.81
N VAL A 6 20.38 4.13 -22.33
CA VAL A 6 20.04 3.73 -20.95
C VAL A 6 18.79 2.87 -20.94
N PRO A 7 18.82 1.66 -20.37
CA PRO A 7 17.63 0.84 -20.24
C PRO A 7 16.57 1.58 -19.41
N ALA A 8 15.37 1.73 -19.96
CA ALA A 8 14.22 2.26 -19.23
C ALA A 8 13.87 1.31 -18.06
N LYS A 9 14.28 1.68 -16.84
CA LYS A 9 13.87 1.12 -15.53
C LYS A 9 13.85 -0.44 -15.43
N ARG A 10 14.93 -1.03 -14.89
CA ARG A 10 15.08 -2.48 -14.57
C ARG A 10 14.51 -2.87 -13.18
N GLY A 11 13.32 -2.41 -12.82
CA GLY A 11 12.74 -2.68 -11.49
C GLY A 11 11.27 -3.12 -11.56
N ARG A 12 10.87 -4.00 -10.64
CA ARG A 12 9.48 -4.46 -10.51
C ARG A 12 8.55 -3.26 -10.51
N LYS A 13 7.71 -3.13 -11.55
CA LYS A 13 6.69 -2.08 -11.63
C LYS A 13 5.82 -2.21 -10.37
N PHE A 14 5.77 -1.16 -9.55
CA PHE A 14 4.88 -1.09 -8.40
C PHE A 14 3.46 -1.46 -8.87
N GLY A 15 2.94 -2.61 -8.42
CA GLY A 15 1.66 -3.12 -8.94
C GLY A 15 1.33 -4.58 -8.62
N THR A 16 2.29 -5.42 -8.21
CA THR A 16 2.07 -6.86 -7.94
C THR A 16 2.02 -7.21 -6.44
N LEU A 17 1.58 -6.27 -5.61
CA LEU A 17 1.10 -6.49 -4.24
C LEU A 17 -0.15 -5.62 -4.02
N LYS A 18 -1.06 -5.57 -5.00
CA LYS A 18 -2.36 -4.94 -4.78
C LYS A 18 -3.11 -5.79 -3.78
N SER A 19 -3.14 -5.34 -2.53
CA SER A 19 -4.18 -5.75 -1.59
C SER A 19 -5.52 -5.67 -2.32
N ILE A 20 -6.42 -6.61 -2.04
CA ILE A 20 -7.76 -6.67 -2.64
C ILE A 20 -8.36 -5.25 -2.63
N PRO A 21 -8.91 -4.72 -3.74
CA PRO A 21 -9.35 -3.33 -3.84
C PRO A 21 -10.26 -2.90 -2.68
N PHE A 22 -11.09 -3.83 -2.21
CA PHE A 22 -11.93 -3.68 -1.03
C PHE A 22 -11.14 -3.31 0.25
N ILE A 23 -10.06 -4.03 0.53
CA ILE A 23 -9.21 -3.78 1.70
C ILE A 23 -8.45 -2.46 1.54
N GLN A 24 -8.03 -2.12 0.31
CA GLN A 24 -7.36 -0.86 0.04
C GLN A 24 -8.27 0.33 0.34
N ASN A 25 -9.53 0.28 -0.11
CA ASN A 25 -10.52 1.31 0.24
C ASN A 25 -10.70 1.41 1.76
N LYS A 26 -10.72 0.25 2.46
CA LYS A 26 -10.85 0.26 3.92
C LYS A 26 -9.68 0.90 4.65
N ILE A 27 -8.46 0.68 4.15
CA ILE A 27 -7.24 1.32 4.66
C ILE A 27 -7.33 2.84 4.48
N VAL A 28 -7.81 3.32 3.32
CA VAL A 28 -8.00 4.76 3.07
C VAL A 28 -9.02 5.34 4.05
N GLU A 29 -10.20 4.71 4.20
CA GLU A 29 -11.23 5.17 5.16
C GLU A 29 -10.69 5.27 6.60
N LEU A 30 -9.91 4.27 7.05
CA LEU A 30 -9.33 4.28 8.39
C LEU A 30 -8.22 5.34 8.52
N ARG A 31 -7.46 5.58 7.46
CA ARG A 31 -6.40 6.59 7.49
C ARG A 31 -6.97 8.00 7.50
N GLU A 32 -8.07 8.25 6.80
CA GLU A 32 -8.82 9.52 6.85
C GLU A 32 -9.42 9.78 8.23
N LYS A 33 -9.77 8.73 8.97
CA LYS A 33 -10.18 8.81 10.38
C LYS A 33 -9.01 9.08 11.35
N GLY A 34 -7.77 9.08 10.86
CA GLY A 34 -6.57 9.35 11.67
C GLY A 34 -5.86 8.11 12.22
N PHE A 35 -6.27 6.89 11.86
CA PHE A 35 -5.61 5.68 12.36
C PHE A 35 -4.19 5.51 11.77
N GLY A 36 -3.24 5.13 12.62
CA GLY A 36 -1.89 4.78 12.25
C GLY A 36 -1.79 3.43 11.53
N ARG A 37 -0.63 3.16 10.91
CA ARG A 37 -0.41 1.92 10.13
C ARG A 37 -0.56 0.63 10.95
N TYR A 38 -0.18 0.65 12.23
CA TYR A 38 -0.25 -0.51 13.12
C TYR A 38 -1.67 -0.72 13.64
N GLU A 39 -2.37 0.36 13.98
CA GLU A 39 -3.78 0.31 14.41
C GLU A 39 -4.69 -0.20 13.30
N ILE A 40 -4.45 0.24 12.06
CA ILE A 40 -5.16 -0.27 10.88
C ILE A 40 -4.94 -1.78 10.74
N HIS A 41 -3.70 -2.26 10.90
CA HIS A 41 -3.41 -3.68 10.84
C HIS A 41 -4.18 -4.45 11.92
N ASP A 42 -4.10 -3.99 13.17
CA ASP A 42 -4.75 -4.62 14.32
C ASP A 42 -6.28 -4.65 14.18
N PHE A 43 -6.88 -3.60 13.61
CA PHE A 43 -8.32 -3.55 13.33
C PHE A 43 -8.75 -4.50 12.20
N LEU A 44 -7.92 -4.67 11.17
CA LEU A 44 -8.22 -5.52 10.02
C LEU A 44 -7.94 -7.00 10.30
N LEU A 45 -6.94 -7.32 11.13
CA LEU A 45 -6.51 -8.67 11.45
C LEU A 45 -7.66 -9.58 11.94
N PRO A 46 -8.50 -9.20 12.93
CA PRO A 46 -9.58 -10.06 13.38
C PRO A 46 -10.71 -10.20 12.35
N LYS A 47 -10.85 -9.27 11.39
CA LYS A 47 -11.93 -9.28 10.39
C LYS A 47 -11.58 -10.06 9.13
N TYR A 48 -10.35 -9.90 8.65
CA TYR A 48 -9.92 -10.39 7.33
C TYR A 48 -8.77 -11.41 7.40
N GLY A 49 -8.17 -11.60 8.58
CA GLY A 49 -7.17 -12.63 8.85
C GLY A 49 -6.05 -12.66 7.81
N LYS A 50 -6.02 -13.73 7.01
CA LYS A 50 -5.00 -13.98 5.97
C LYS A 50 -4.97 -12.93 4.85
N TYR A 51 -6.06 -12.18 4.65
CA TYR A 51 -6.12 -11.13 3.64
C TYR A 51 -5.64 -9.77 4.15
N THR A 52 -5.37 -9.66 5.46
CA THR A 52 -4.90 -8.42 6.06
C THR A 52 -3.47 -8.11 5.62
N PRO A 53 -3.22 -6.93 5.02
CA PRO A 53 -1.88 -6.55 4.60
C PRO A 53 -1.04 -6.13 5.79
N SER A 54 0.25 -6.47 5.76
CA SER A 54 1.22 -6.03 6.79
C SER A 54 1.25 -4.51 6.97
N ALA A 55 1.67 -4.02 8.15
CA ALA A 55 1.84 -2.58 8.41
C ALA A 55 2.76 -1.88 7.38
N THR A 56 3.79 -2.58 6.88
CA THR A 56 4.67 -2.09 5.82
C THR A 56 3.93 -1.96 4.48
N THR A 57 3.08 -2.94 4.15
CA THR A 57 2.23 -2.90 2.96
C THR A 57 1.23 -1.74 3.06
N ILE A 58 0.60 -1.52 4.22
CA ILE A 58 -0.30 -0.39 4.49
C ILE A 58 0.41 0.95 4.24
N TYR A 59 1.62 1.12 4.78
CA TYR A 59 2.44 2.32 4.56
C TYR A 59 2.77 2.55 3.08
N LYS A 60 3.07 1.49 2.33
CA LYS A 60 3.37 1.59 0.89
C LYS A 60 2.11 1.89 0.06
N CYS A 61 0.95 1.37 0.45
CA CYS A 61 -0.32 1.60 -0.23
C CYS A 61 -0.82 3.04 -0.04
N TYR A 62 -0.62 3.60 1.16
CA TYR A 62 -1.03 4.96 1.46
C TYR A 62 0.02 5.62 2.39
N PRO A 63 1.08 6.20 1.81
CA PRO A 63 2.05 6.95 2.60
C PRO A 63 1.38 8.18 3.21
N PRO A 64 1.81 8.62 4.41
CA PRO A 64 1.35 9.89 4.95
C PRO A 64 1.64 11.01 3.94
N LYS A 65 0.68 11.92 3.78
CA LYS A 65 0.91 13.15 3.04
C LYS A 65 1.93 13.96 3.84
N ASN A 66 3.17 14.00 3.38
CA ASN A 66 4.15 14.96 3.90
C ASN A 66 3.66 16.34 3.46
N TYR A 67 3.42 17.21 4.44
CA TYR A 67 3.20 18.65 4.24
C TYR A 67 4.54 19.37 4.17
#